data_AF-A0A7Y5JS46-F1
#
_entry.id   AF-A0A7Y5JS46-F1
#
_cell.length_a   1.000
_cell.length_b   1.000
_cell.length_c   1.000
_cell.angle_alpha   90.00
_cell.angle_beta   90.00
_cell.angle_gamma   90.00
#
_symmetry.space_group_name_H-M   'P 1'
#
loop_
_entity.id
_entity.type
_entity.pdbx_description
1 polymer ?
#
loop_
_entity_poly.entity_id
_entity_poly.type
_entity_poly.pdbx_seq_one_letter_code
_entity_poly.pdbx_strand_id
1 'polypeptide(L)'
;MADATSTDGTFPDIAEMRYEDAREELIGIVAKLEAGQAPLEDSMHLWRRGEALAAHCSTWLDGAQAEIERATRPAPAPGAATPPVHADDAVFDDDDA
;
A
#
# COMPACT_ATOMS: atom_id res chain seq x y z
N MET A 1 -15.59 14.87 -36.67
CA MET A 1 -15.71 15.89 -35.61
C MET A 1 -16.54 15.31 -34.47
N ALA A 2 -15.86 14.80 -33.44
CA ALA A 2 -16.22 14.85 -32.04
C ALA A 2 -14.99 14.36 -31.27
N ASP A 3 -14.67 15.09 -30.21
CA ASP A 3 -13.35 15.29 -29.62
C ASP A 3 -12.75 14.04 -28.95
N ALA A 4 -11.46 13.82 -29.18
CA ALA A 4 -10.64 12.89 -28.43
C ALA A 4 -9.64 13.72 -27.64
N THR A 5 -9.90 14.00 -26.35
CA THR A 5 -8.85 14.30 -25.37
C THR A 5 -9.40 14.37 -23.94
N SER A 6 -8.65 13.78 -23.00
CA SER A 6 -8.78 13.88 -21.52
C SER A 6 -9.54 12.74 -20.80
N THR A 7 -9.07 11.51 -20.98
CA THR A 7 -9.11 10.50 -19.90
C THR A 7 -7.77 10.55 -19.17
N ASP A 8 -7.47 11.67 -18.52
CA ASP A 8 -6.30 11.72 -17.63
C ASP A 8 -6.70 10.99 -16.35
N GLY A 9 -6.25 9.73 -16.21
CA GLY A 9 -6.50 8.86 -15.06
C GLY A 9 -5.76 9.30 -13.80
N THR A 10 -5.50 10.60 -13.68
CA THR A 10 -4.80 11.22 -12.56
C THR A 10 -5.83 11.91 -11.69
N PHE A 11 -5.83 11.58 -10.40
CA PHE A 11 -6.73 12.15 -9.40
C PHE A 11 -5.92 13.03 -8.45
N PRO A 12 -5.55 14.26 -8.87
CA PRO A 12 -4.66 15.13 -8.10
C PRO A 12 -5.26 15.56 -6.76
N ASP A 13 -6.60 15.57 -6.65
CA ASP A 13 -7.33 15.86 -5.43
C ASP A 13 -7.02 14.88 -4.30
N ILE A 14 -6.73 13.62 -4.63
CA ILE A 14 -6.43 12.57 -3.64
C ILE A 14 -5.17 12.91 -2.84
N ALA A 15 -4.18 13.55 -3.47
CA ALA A 15 -2.91 13.88 -2.81
C ALA A 15 -3.09 14.85 -1.63
N GLU A 16 -4.15 15.66 -1.65
CA GLU A 16 -4.47 16.63 -0.60
C GLU A 16 -5.43 16.06 0.46
N MET A 17 -5.96 14.84 0.27
CA MET A 17 -6.92 14.23 1.19
C MET A 17 -6.26 13.75 2.48
N ARG A 18 -7.00 13.87 3.58
CA ARG A 18 -6.66 13.19 4.82
C ARG A 18 -6.93 11.69 4.70
N TYR A 19 -6.21 10.91 5.50
CA TYR A 19 -6.37 9.45 5.52
C TYR A 19 -7.82 9.00 5.71
N GLU A 20 -8.55 9.56 6.68
CA GLU A 20 -9.94 9.15 6.95
C GLU A 20 -10.88 9.49 5.80
N ASP A 21 -10.71 10.65 5.17
CA ASP A 21 -11.54 11.07 4.03
C ASP A 21 -11.28 10.15 2.82
N ALA A 22 -10.01 9.86 2.53
CA ALA A 22 -9.63 8.95 1.44
C ALA A 22 -10.13 7.52 1.68
N ARG A 23 -10.08 7.05 2.94
CA ARG A 23 -10.58 5.74 3.35
C ARG A 23 -12.09 5.65 3.22
N GLU A 24 -12.83 6.67 3.67
CA GLU A 24 -14.29 6.70 3.55
C GLU A 24 -14.73 6.68 2.08
N GLU A 25 -14.07 7.47 1.24
CA GLU A 25 -14.35 7.47 -0.19
C GLU A 25 -14.07 6.10 -0.84
N LEU A 26 -12.94 5.47 -0.49
CA LEU A 26 -12.58 4.14 -1.00
C LEU A 26 -13.65 3.10 -0.64
N ILE A 27 -14.16 3.11 0.60
CA ILE A 27 -15.25 2.22 1.02
C ILE A 27 -16.49 2.45 0.16
N GLY A 28 -16.85 3.72 -0.10
CA GLY A 28 -17.98 4.08 -0.95
C GLY A 28 -17.81 3.60 -2.40
N ILE A 29 -16.60 3.66 -2.94
CA ILE A 29 -16.28 3.16 -4.29
C ILE A 29 -16.42 1.64 -4.34
N VAL A 30 -15.84 0.91 -3.37
CA VAL A 30 -15.94 -0.55 -3.30
C VAL A 30 -17.40 -0.98 -3.24
N ALA A 31 -18.21 -0.37 -2.37
CA ALA A 31 -19.63 -0.67 -2.26
C ALA A 31 -20.40 -0.46 -3.57
N LYS A 32 -20.07 0.59 -4.34
CA LYS A 32 -20.68 0.85 -5.66
C LYS A 32 -20.28 -0.20 -6.70
N LEU A 33 -19.01 -0.60 -6.71
CA LEU A 33 -18.50 -1.63 -7.61
C LEU A 33 -19.14 -2.99 -7.30
N GLU A 34 -19.24 -3.35 -6.02
CA GLU A 34 -19.89 -4.60 -5.55
C GLU A 34 -21.37 -4.65 -5.88
N ALA A 35 -22.06 -3.51 -5.87
CA ALA A 35 -23.47 -3.44 -6.27
C ALA A 35 -23.71 -3.80 -7.74
N GLY A 36 -22.69 -3.66 -8.61
CA GLY A 36 -22.73 -4.12 -10.01
C GLY A 36 -23.75 -3.41 -10.91
N GLN A 37 -24.23 -2.23 -10.52
CA GLN A 37 -25.30 -1.50 -11.21
C GLN A 37 -24.78 -0.36 -12.11
N ALA A 38 -23.49 -0.07 -12.09
CA ALA A 38 -22.89 0.99 -12.89
C ALA A 38 -22.56 0.50 -14.32
N PRO A 39 -22.69 1.36 -15.35
CA PRO A 39 -22.12 1.11 -16.67
C PRO A 39 -20.64 0.71 -16.61
N LEU A 40 -20.14 0.04 -17.65
CA LEU A 40 -18.75 -0.44 -17.70
C LEU A 40 -17.76 0.73 -17.60
N GLU A 41 -17.99 1.80 -18.34
CA GLU A 41 -17.16 3.00 -18.34
C GLU A 41 -17.07 3.64 -16.94
N ASP A 42 -18.21 3.75 -16.26
CA ASP A 42 -18.29 4.27 -14.90
C ASP A 42 -17.59 3.33 -13.90
N SER A 43 -17.75 2.02 -14.07
CA SER A 43 -17.08 1.00 -13.24
C SER A 43 -15.56 1.07 -13.41
N MET A 44 -15.06 1.28 -14.64
CA MET A 44 -13.64 1.47 -14.90
C MET A 44 -13.11 2.76 -14.28
N HIS A 45 -13.87 3.85 -14.30
CA HIS A 45 -13.50 5.09 -13.65
C HIS A 45 -13.44 4.94 -12.12
N LEU A 46 -14.48 4.33 -11.52
CA LEU A 46 -14.56 4.01 -10.10
C LEU A 46 -13.37 3.15 -9.67
N TRP A 47 -13.04 2.10 -10.43
CA TRP A 47 -11.90 1.24 -10.13
C TRP A 47 -10.57 2.01 -10.12
N ARG A 48 -10.27 2.81 -11.16
CA ARG A 48 -9.02 3.60 -11.21
C ARG A 48 -8.90 4.57 -10.03
N ARG A 49 -10.00 5.21 -9.66
CA ARG A 49 -10.02 6.10 -8.49
C ARG A 49 -9.81 5.33 -7.18
N GLY A 50 -10.44 4.16 -7.05
CA GLY A 50 -10.23 3.26 -5.92
C GLY A 50 -8.75 2.85 -5.77
N GLU A 51 -8.08 2.50 -6.87
CA GLU A 51 -6.64 2.19 -6.87
C GLU A 51 -5.79 3.38 -6.39
N ALA A 52 -6.10 4.58 -6.87
CA ALA A 52 -5.40 5.78 -6.46
C ALA A 52 -5.60 6.11 -4.96
N LEU A 53 -6.83 5.96 -4.44
CA LEU A 53 -7.12 6.12 -3.01
C LEU A 53 -6.39 5.07 -2.17
N ALA A 54 -6.37 3.81 -2.61
CA ALA A 54 -5.67 2.74 -1.91
C ALA A 54 -4.16 3.00 -1.82
N ALA A 55 -3.55 3.46 -2.92
CA ALA A 55 -2.13 3.83 -2.94
C ALA A 55 -1.81 5.00 -1.98
N HIS A 56 -2.68 6.02 -1.93
CA HIS A 56 -2.55 7.14 -1.00
C HIS A 56 -2.64 6.69 0.47
N CYS A 57 -3.64 5.86 0.79
CA CYS A 57 -3.81 5.28 2.12
C CYS A 57 -2.60 4.45 2.55
N SER A 58 -2.04 3.61 1.64
CA SER A 58 -0.83 2.84 1.92
C SER A 58 0.34 3.75 2.27
N THR A 59 0.58 4.79 1.45
CA THR A 59 1.67 5.74 1.66
C THR A 59 1.59 6.42 3.03
N TRP A 60 0.38 6.78 3.47
CA TRP A 60 0.14 7.34 4.80
C TRP A 60 0.51 6.36 5.93
N LEU A 61 0.06 5.11 5.81
CA LEU A 61 0.32 4.08 6.82
C LEU A 61 1.81 3.70 6.90
N ASP A 62 2.47 3.59 5.74
CA ASP A 62 3.90 3.31 5.66
C ASP A 62 4.71 4.42 6.34
N GLY A 63 4.33 5.68 6.12
CA GLY A 63 4.95 6.84 6.79
C GLY A 63 4.77 6.81 8.31
N ALA A 64 3.56 6.53 8.78
CA ALA A 64 3.27 6.43 10.21
C ALA A 64 4.03 5.28 10.87
N GLN A 65 4.11 4.12 10.20
CA GLN A 65 4.86 2.97 10.67
C GLN A 65 6.37 3.29 10.79
N ALA A 66 6.95 3.93 9.78
CA ALA A 66 8.36 4.34 9.81
C ALA A 66 8.67 5.33 10.93
N GLU A 67 7.71 6.20 11.30
CA GLU A 67 7.84 7.09 12.45
C GLU A 67 7.87 6.34 13.78
N ILE A 68 6.95 5.39 13.96
CA ILE A 68 6.89 4.53 15.16
C ILE A 68 8.19 3.73 15.32
N GLU A 69 8.69 3.14 14.24
CA GLU A 69 9.94 2.38 14.25
C GLU A 69 11.15 3.24 14.61
N ARG A 70 11.19 4.49 14.15
CA ARG A 70 12.25 5.43 14.51
C ARG A 70 12.19 5.81 15.98
N ALA A 71 10.99 6.03 16.51
CA ALA A 71 10.77 6.40 17.91
C ALA A 71 11.05 5.24 18.88
N THR A 72 10.78 3.99 18.45
CA THR A 72 10.87 2.80 19.31
C THR A 72 12.24 2.11 19.24
N ARG A 73 13.12 2.50 18.30
CA ARG A 73 14.45 1.89 18.14
C ARG A 73 15.28 2.07 19.40
N PRO A 74 15.65 0.98 20.11
CA PRO A 74 16.54 1.09 21.26
C PRO A 74 17.90 1.61 20.80
N ALA A 75 18.52 2.49 21.59
CA ALA A 75 19.92 2.84 21.36
C ALA A 75 20.77 1.55 21.41
N PRO A 76 21.76 1.38 20.52
CA PRO A 76 22.65 0.24 20.61
C PRO A 76 23.29 0.24 22.01
N ALA A 77 23.19 -0.88 22.72
CA ALA A 77 23.84 -1.03 24.00
C ALA A 77 25.34 -0.75 23.82
N PRO A 78 25.96 0.12 24.63
CA PRO A 78 27.39 0.36 24.53
C PRO A 78 28.13 -0.93 24.85
N GLY A 79 28.69 -1.59 23.81
CA GLY A 79 29.44 -2.84 23.93
C GLY A 79 28.83 -4.09 23.29
N ALA A 80 27.82 -3.97 22.41
CA ALA A 80 27.35 -5.12 21.62
C ALA A 80 28.44 -5.59 20.64
N ALA A 81 29.35 -6.44 21.13
CA ALA A 81 30.23 -7.25 20.32
C ALA A 81 29.36 -8.20 19.48
N THR A 82 29.57 -8.21 18.16
CA THR A 82 29.04 -9.22 17.25
C THR A 82 29.44 -10.61 17.74
N PRO A 83 28.50 -11.53 18.03
CA PRO A 83 28.87 -12.92 18.25
C PRO A 83 29.46 -13.48 16.95
N PRO A 84 30.50 -14.35 17.02
CA PRO A 84 31.04 -14.98 15.84
C PRO A 84 29.93 -15.85 15.20
N VAL A 85 29.79 -15.73 13.88
CA VAL A 85 28.97 -16.66 13.13
C VAL A 85 29.55 -18.06 13.31
N HIS A 86 28.75 -19.01 13.79
CA HIS A 86 29.14 -20.41 13.76
C HIS A 86 29.18 -20.85 12.30
N ALA A 87 30.37 -21.27 11.85
CA ALA A 87 30.66 -21.66 10.46
C ALA A 87 30.35 -23.13 10.15
N ASP A 88 29.64 -23.86 11.01
CA ASP A 88 29.36 -25.28 10.81
C ASP A 88 27.93 -25.62 11.27
N ASP A 89 27.01 -25.73 10.30
CA ASP A 89 25.91 -26.72 10.33
C ASP A 89 25.41 -26.92 8.88
N ALA A 90 26.30 -27.46 8.06
CA ALA A 90 25.92 -28.10 6.81
C ALA A 90 25.59 -29.57 7.13
N VAL A 91 24.34 -29.87 7.48
CA VAL A 91 23.70 -31.17 7.20
C VAL A 91 22.21 -30.91 6.98
N PHE A 92 21.81 -30.80 5.72
CA PHE A 92 20.54 -31.38 5.31
C PHE A 92 20.91 -32.47 4.32
N ASP A 93 20.88 -33.70 4.83
CA ASP A 93 21.03 -34.92 4.06
C ASP A 93 19.95 -34.92 2.95
N ASP A 94 20.40 -35.19 1.73
CA ASP A 94 19.59 -35.63 0.60
C ASP A 94 19.07 -37.05 0.93
N ASP A 95 17.88 -37.44 0.45
CA ASP A 95 17.35 -38.83 0.36
C ASP A 95 16.41 -39.36 1.49
N ASP A 96 15.07 -39.33 1.25
CA ASP A 96 14.17 -40.47 1.50
C ASP A 96 12.83 -40.29 0.72
N ALA A 97 12.72 -41.05 -0.37
CA ALA A 97 11.53 -41.65 -1.01
C ALA A 97 10.26 -40.81 -1.33
#